data_AF-A0A556QNB2-F1
#
_entry.id   AF-A0A556QNB2-F1
#
_cell.length_a   1.000
_cell.length_b   1.000
_cell.length_c   1.000
_cell.angle_alpha   90.00
_cell.angle_beta   90.00
_cell.angle_gamma   90.00
#
_symmetry.space_group_name_H-M   'P 1'
#
loop_
_entity.id
_entity.type
_entity.pdbx_description
1 polymer ?
#
loop_
_entity_poly.entity_id
_entity_poly.type
_entity_poly.pdbx_seq_one_letter_code
_entity_poly.pdbx_strand_id
1 'polypeptide(L)'
;MQPNLGKAFFRGKDKDNRDAERERQREERDQPFNETKKFYPPDTAEGVYWKSALANQLSSENGWKVHVFYAGGRSMAEAYQRVGESLNEFEVRALLSANRGASSWKKLSSEGGGTNGIGYDYELEDGSMRAKQKGNWLMIFSTRLDNYVVEQQKVAKEIRDRETELQKKEQQGKAPESVMGF
;
A
#
# COMPACT_ATOMS: atom_id res chain seq x y z
N MET A 1 53.52 33.41 8.31
CA MET A 1 52.91 32.06 8.29
C MET A 1 51.42 32.22 8.60
N GLN A 2 50.55 32.05 7.62
CA GLN A 2 49.09 32.04 7.83
C GLN A 2 48.64 30.57 8.02
N PRO A 3 47.82 30.25 9.04
CA PRO A 3 47.31 28.90 9.20
C PRO A 3 46.22 28.64 8.14
N ASN A 4 46.45 27.58 7.37
CA ASN A 4 45.53 27.05 6.39
C ASN A 4 44.36 26.38 7.14
N LEU A 5 43.23 27.08 7.28
CA LEU A 5 42.00 26.50 7.79
C LEU A 5 41.42 25.57 6.71
N GLY A 6 41.60 24.27 6.91
CA GLY A 6 41.08 23.23 6.04
C GLY A 6 39.57 23.37 5.82
N LYS A 7 39.16 23.25 4.55
CA LYS A 7 37.77 23.07 4.15
C LYS A 7 37.20 21.86 4.87
N ALA A 8 36.44 22.10 5.94
CA ALA A 8 35.63 21.08 6.58
C ALA A 8 34.62 20.56 5.56
N PHE A 9 34.70 19.26 5.27
CA PHE A 9 33.81 18.57 4.35
C PHE A 9 32.38 18.52 4.91
N PHE A 10 31.51 19.44 4.48
CA PHE A 10 30.06 19.39 4.73
C PHE A 10 29.33 18.27 3.94
N ARG A 11 30.04 17.23 3.48
CA ARG A 11 29.53 16.23 2.53
C ARG A 11 28.67 15.12 3.15
N GLY A 12 28.58 15.04 4.49
CA GLY A 12 27.84 14.02 5.23
C GLY A 12 26.33 14.25 5.26
N LYS A 13 25.88 15.41 5.77
CA LYS A 13 24.45 15.71 5.98
C LYS A 13 23.59 15.62 4.72
N ASP A 14 24.11 16.05 3.57
CA ASP A 14 23.36 16.00 2.30
C ASP A 14 23.22 14.59 1.72
N LYS A 15 24.11 13.66 2.11
CA LYS A 15 24.01 12.26 1.70
C LYS A 15 22.99 11.54 2.58
N ASP A 16 23.07 11.74 3.89
CA ASP A 16 22.13 11.17 4.87
C ASP A 16 20.69 11.60 4.59
N ASN A 17 20.48 12.86 4.21
CA ASN A 17 19.14 13.36 3.89
C ASN A 17 18.59 12.78 2.57
N ARG A 18 19.45 12.51 1.58
CA ARG A 18 19.04 11.87 0.31
C ARG A 18 18.74 10.40 0.48
N ASP A 19 19.48 9.71 1.34
CA ASP A 19 19.26 8.30 1.62
C ASP A 19 17.97 8.12 2.45
N ALA A 20 17.72 8.98 3.43
CA ALA A 20 16.45 9.03 4.18
C ALA A 20 15.24 9.34 3.29
N GLU A 21 15.38 10.25 2.33
CA GLU A 21 14.31 10.57 1.37
C GLU A 21 14.00 9.39 0.43
N ARG A 22 15.03 8.68 -0.03
CA ARG A 22 14.85 7.46 -0.84
C ARG A 22 14.18 6.34 -0.06
N GLU A 23 14.50 6.23 1.23
CA GLU A 23 13.90 5.25 2.12
C GLU A 23 12.41 5.56 2.32
N ARG A 24 12.05 6.82 2.63
CA ARG A 24 10.64 7.26 2.70
C ARG A 24 9.87 6.95 1.43
N GLN A 25 10.42 7.27 0.26
CA GLN A 25 9.76 6.98 -1.02
C GLN A 25 9.58 5.48 -1.27
N ARG A 26 10.53 4.64 -0.83
CA ARG A 26 10.36 3.19 -0.88
C ARG A 26 9.26 2.72 0.07
N GLU A 27 9.26 3.21 1.31
CA GLU A 27 8.24 2.87 2.30
C GLU A 27 6.83 3.25 1.83
N GLU A 28 6.66 4.42 1.22
CA GLU A 28 5.39 4.84 0.63
C GLU A 28 4.99 3.92 -0.53
N ARG A 29 5.90 3.62 -1.46
CA ARG A 29 5.60 2.71 -2.58
C ARG A 29 5.24 1.29 -2.10
N ASP A 30 5.87 0.85 -1.02
CA ASP A 30 5.70 -0.49 -0.49
C ASP A 30 4.43 -0.63 0.38
N GLN A 31 3.67 0.45 0.62
CA GLN A 31 2.36 0.37 1.27
C GLN A 31 1.39 -0.48 0.44
N PRO A 32 0.77 -1.51 1.04
CA PRO A 32 -0.07 -2.48 0.32
C PRO A 32 -1.40 -1.89 -0.17
N PHE A 33 -1.83 -0.76 0.39
CA PHE A 33 -3.09 -0.10 0.07
C PHE A 33 -2.97 1.02 -0.97
N ASN A 34 -1.78 1.50 -1.32
CA ASN A 34 -1.64 2.71 -2.15
C ASN A 34 -2.24 2.59 -3.55
N GLU A 35 -2.12 1.42 -4.17
CA GLU A 35 -2.68 1.17 -5.51
C GLU A 35 -4.21 1.07 -5.49
N THR A 36 -4.78 0.61 -4.37
CA THR A 36 -6.19 0.26 -4.25
C THR A 36 -7.04 1.25 -3.46
N LYS A 37 -6.43 2.12 -2.64
CA LYS A 37 -7.10 3.11 -1.80
C LYS A 37 -8.06 4.02 -2.57
N LYS A 38 -7.73 4.35 -3.82
CA LYS A 38 -8.61 5.14 -4.72
C LYS A 38 -9.93 4.45 -5.08
N PHE A 39 -10.02 3.14 -4.87
CA PHE A 39 -11.20 2.32 -5.11
C PHE A 39 -11.94 1.97 -3.82
N TYR A 40 -11.55 2.54 -2.67
CA TYR A 40 -12.27 2.31 -1.42
C TYR A 40 -13.59 3.07 -1.41
N PRO A 41 -14.54 2.70 -0.52
CA PRO A 41 -15.77 3.47 -0.35
C PRO A 41 -15.49 4.96 -0.13
N PRO A 42 -16.29 5.87 -0.68
CA PRO A 42 -16.02 7.32 -0.65
C PRO A 42 -16.07 7.91 0.77
N ASP A 43 -16.78 7.25 1.70
CA ASP A 43 -16.85 7.62 3.12
C ASP A 43 -15.68 7.05 3.95
N THR A 44 -14.65 6.50 3.29
CA THR A 44 -13.53 5.89 4.01
C THR A 44 -12.68 6.95 4.71
N ALA A 45 -12.55 6.83 6.02
CA ALA A 45 -11.63 7.62 6.85
C ALA A 45 -10.40 6.80 7.23
N GLU A 46 -9.23 7.42 7.23
CA GLU A 46 -7.97 6.82 7.67
C GLU A 46 -7.56 7.35 9.04
N GLY A 47 -7.36 6.45 10.00
CA GLY A 47 -6.72 6.75 11.27
C GLY A 47 -5.29 6.19 11.29
N VAL A 48 -4.31 7.02 11.60
CA VAL A 48 -2.90 6.60 11.73
C VAL A 48 -2.51 6.62 13.21
N TYR A 49 -2.04 5.48 13.70
CA TYR A 49 -1.69 5.25 15.08
C TYR A 49 -0.24 4.81 15.19
N TRP A 50 0.40 5.22 16.28
CA TRP A 50 1.75 4.80 16.65
C TRP A 50 1.68 4.06 17.97
N LYS A 51 2.17 2.81 17.98
CA LYS A 51 2.30 2.01 19.21
C LYS A 51 3.77 1.76 19.47
N SER A 52 4.23 2.04 20.68
CA SER A 52 5.60 1.71 21.07
C SER A 52 5.76 0.21 21.31
N ALA A 53 6.97 -0.30 21.07
CA ALA A 53 7.38 -1.63 21.52
C ALA A 53 7.58 -1.69 23.05
N LEU A 54 7.78 -0.55 23.72
CA LEU A 54 8.01 -0.45 25.15
C LEU A 54 6.84 0.26 25.85
N ALA A 55 6.32 -0.35 26.91
CA ALA A 55 5.10 0.10 27.60
C ALA A 55 5.16 1.55 28.10
N ASN A 56 6.36 2.10 28.37
CA ASN A 56 6.53 3.41 29.00
C ASN A 56 7.38 4.39 28.17
N GLN A 57 7.58 4.12 26.88
CA GLN A 57 8.40 5.00 26.04
C GLN A 57 7.72 5.21 24.69
N LEU A 58 7.12 6.37 24.46
CA LEU A 58 6.67 6.75 23.13
C LEU A 58 7.91 6.99 22.26
N SER A 59 8.18 6.07 21.34
CA SER A 59 9.24 6.22 20.34
C SER A 59 8.65 6.08 18.95
N SER A 60 8.91 7.08 18.11
CA SER A 60 8.65 7.00 16.66
C SER A 60 9.73 6.21 15.92
N GLU A 61 10.82 5.84 16.60
CA GLU A 61 11.97 5.14 16.01
C GLU A 61 11.92 3.64 16.27
N ASN A 62 11.14 3.20 17.25
CA ASN A 62 11.00 1.77 17.57
C ASN A 62 9.57 1.45 18.03
N GLY A 63 8.83 0.73 17.18
CA GLY A 63 7.48 0.28 17.49
C GLY A 63 6.70 -0.14 16.26
N TRP A 64 5.44 0.29 16.21
CA TRP A 64 4.48 -0.02 15.18
C TRP A 64 3.81 1.23 14.67
N LYS A 65 3.75 1.37 13.35
CA LYS A 65 2.86 2.29 12.67
C LYS A 65 1.66 1.49 12.17
N VAL A 66 0.46 1.92 12.53
CA VAL A 66 -0.78 1.23 12.21
C VAL A 66 -1.72 2.18 11.50
N HIS A 67 -2.11 1.83 10.27
CA HIS A 67 -3.15 2.52 9.53
C HIS A 67 -4.45 1.72 9.67
N VAL A 68 -5.54 2.38 10.03
CA VAL A 68 -6.87 1.77 10.11
C VAL A 68 -7.83 2.53 9.19
N PHE A 69 -8.49 1.79 8.31
CA PHE A 69 -9.46 2.34 7.36
C PHE A 69 -10.88 2.02 7.82
N TYR A 70 -11.67 3.06 8.05
CA TYR A 70 -13.03 2.99 8.52
C TYR A 70 -14.01 3.38 7.42
N ALA A 71 -15.08 2.63 7.22
CA ALA A 71 -16.25 3.09 6.45
C ALA A 71 -17.53 2.77 7.23
N GLY A 72 -18.52 3.67 7.20
CA GLY A 72 -19.73 3.55 8.00
C GLY A 72 -19.48 3.31 9.51
N GLY A 73 -18.39 3.86 10.06
CA GLY A 73 -18.00 3.69 11.47
C GLY A 73 -17.44 2.30 11.83
N ARG A 74 -17.11 1.45 10.85
CA ARG A 74 -16.52 0.12 11.07
C ARG A 74 -15.15 0.00 10.42
N SER A 75 -14.20 -0.65 11.10
CA SER A 75 -12.89 -0.97 10.51
C SER A 75 -13.07 -1.99 9.39
N MET A 76 -12.56 -1.68 8.20
CA MET A 76 -12.59 -2.56 7.02
C MET A 76 -11.22 -3.14 6.68
N ALA A 77 -10.16 -2.42 7.05
CA ALA A 77 -8.78 -2.83 6.83
C ALA A 77 -7.84 -2.18 7.85
N GLU A 78 -6.79 -2.90 8.19
CA GLU A 78 -5.72 -2.48 9.08
C GLU A 78 -4.37 -2.83 8.45
N ALA A 79 -3.45 -1.88 8.38
CA ALA A 79 -2.11 -2.09 7.86
C ALA A 79 -1.07 -1.78 8.93
N TYR A 80 -0.19 -2.75 9.15
CA TYR A 80 0.81 -2.77 10.21
C TYR A 80 2.20 -2.68 9.60
N GLN A 81 3.01 -1.76 10.09
CA GLN A 81 4.42 -1.63 9.76
C GLN A 81 5.25 -1.67 11.03
N ARG A 82 6.32 -2.47 11.02
CA ARG A 82 7.33 -2.42 12.06
C ARG A 82 8.25 -1.22 11.81
N VAL A 83 8.45 -0.37 12.80
CA VAL A 83 9.29 0.83 12.68
C VAL A 83 10.62 0.61 13.37
N GLY A 84 11.72 0.93 12.68
CA GLY A 84 13.10 0.72 13.13
C GLY A 84 13.69 -0.64 12.74
N GLU A 85 12.85 -1.63 12.48
CA GLU A 85 13.23 -2.99 12.10
C GLU A 85 12.30 -3.51 11.00
N SER A 86 12.77 -4.53 10.26
CA SER A 86 11.94 -5.24 9.29
C SER A 86 11.01 -6.23 9.97
N LEU A 87 9.75 -6.22 9.54
CA LEU A 87 8.69 -7.12 9.96
C LEU A 87 9.09 -8.56 9.66
N ASN A 88 9.27 -9.35 10.72
CA ASN A 88 9.72 -10.72 10.61
C ASN A 88 8.54 -11.72 10.59
N GLU A 89 8.82 -12.99 10.27
CA GLU A 89 7.77 -14.01 10.15
C GLU A 89 7.05 -14.30 11.47
N PHE A 90 7.76 -14.23 12.61
CA PHE A 90 7.14 -14.44 13.93
C PHE A 90 6.12 -13.35 14.23
N GLU A 91 6.46 -12.09 13.93
CA GLU A 91 5.57 -10.94 14.07
C GLU A 91 4.37 -11.02 13.12
N VAL A 92 4.58 -11.43 11.87
CA VAL A 92 3.48 -11.69 10.93
C VAL A 92 2.52 -12.74 11.50
N ARG A 93 3.04 -13.88 11.98
CA ARG A 93 2.22 -14.94 12.59
C ARG A 93 1.49 -14.44 13.84
N ALA A 94 2.13 -13.61 14.66
CA ALA A 94 1.51 -13.02 15.84
C ALA A 94 0.35 -12.08 15.47
N LEU A 95 0.53 -11.20 14.48
CA LEU A 95 -0.51 -10.29 13.99
C LEU A 95 -1.70 -11.05 13.39
N LEU A 96 -1.43 -12.08 12.58
CA LEU A 96 -2.48 -12.95 12.04
C LEU A 96 -3.22 -13.65 13.19
N SER A 97 -2.50 -14.24 14.15
CA SER A 97 -3.09 -14.90 15.32
C SER A 97 -4.00 -13.98 16.13
N ALA A 98 -3.59 -12.72 16.34
CA ALA A 98 -4.39 -11.73 17.06
C ALA A 98 -5.70 -11.37 16.33
N ASN A 99 -5.72 -11.49 15.00
CA ASN A 99 -6.84 -11.09 14.15
C ASN A 99 -7.69 -12.27 13.65
N ARG A 100 -7.47 -13.51 14.13
CA ARG A 100 -8.14 -14.70 13.62
C ARG A 100 -9.53 -14.98 14.23
N GLY A 101 -9.83 -14.36 15.37
CA GLY A 101 -11.00 -14.75 16.18
C GLY A 101 -10.94 -16.23 16.57
N ALA A 102 -11.95 -17.01 16.18
CA ALA A 102 -12.03 -18.46 16.39
C ALA A 102 -11.52 -19.29 15.20
N SER A 103 -11.25 -18.67 14.06
CA SER A 103 -10.86 -19.33 12.81
C SER A 103 -9.34 -19.47 12.68
N SER A 104 -8.87 -20.17 11.65
CA SER A 104 -7.43 -20.31 11.35
C SER A 104 -7.05 -19.63 10.04
N TRP A 105 -5.82 -19.13 9.95
CA TRP A 105 -5.29 -18.55 8.72
C TRP A 105 -4.66 -19.62 7.84
N LYS A 106 -5.01 -19.59 6.56
CA LYS A 106 -4.39 -20.39 5.51
C LYS A 106 -3.47 -19.51 4.67
N LYS A 107 -2.20 -19.91 4.55
CA LYS A 107 -1.26 -19.28 3.62
C LYS A 107 -1.50 -19.84 2.22
N LEU A 108 -1.60 -18.95 1.23
CA LEU A 108 -1.71 -19.32 -0.18
C LEU A 108 -0.32 -19.53 -0.76
N SER A 109 -0.19 -20.48 -1.68
CA SER A 109 1.09 -20.81 -2.31
C SER A 109 1.63 -19.63 -3.10
N SER A 110 2.95 -19.44 -3.08
CA SER A 110 3.68 -18.32 -3.70
C SER A 110 3.45 -18.14 -5.22
N GLU A 111 2.96 -19.17 -5.93
CA GLU A 111 2.63 -19.08 -7.37
C GLU A 111 1.18 -18.68 -7.65
N GLY A 112 0.38 -18.52 -6.60
CA GLY A 112 -1.05 -18.24 -6.68
C GLY A 112 -1.51 -17.46 -5.46
N GLY A 113 -0.90 -16.29 -5.23
CA GLY A 113 -1.52 -15.27 -4.39
C GLY A 113 -2.99 -15.16 -4.82
N GLY A 114 -3.89 -15.15 -3.83
CA GLY A 114 -5.31 -15.24 -4.10
C GLY A 114 -5.73 -14.11 -5.03
N THR A 115 -6.46 -14.45 -6.09
CA THR A 115 -7.02 -13.44 -6.97
C THR A 115 -8.15 -12.76 -6.20
N ASN A 116 -7.98 -11.46 -5.89
CA ASN A 116 -8.93 -10.39 -6.25
C ASN A 116 -8.54 -9.03 -5.67
N GLY A 117 -8.98 -7.96 -6.34
CA GLY A 117 -8.98 -6.54 -5.97
C GLY A 117 -7.62 -5.99 -5.54
N ILE A 118 -7.31 -6.27 -4.28
CA ILE A 118 -6.09 -5.89 -3.57
C ILE A 118 -4.98 -6.94 -3.74
N GLY A 119 -5.34 -8.22 -3.86
CA GLY A 119 -4.46 -9.39 -3.83
C GLY A 119 -4.12 -9.77 -2.39
N TYR A 120 -3.93 -11.06 -2.11
CA TYR A 120 -3.69 -11.56 -0.76
C TYR A 120 -2.81 -12.81 -0.73
N ASP A 121 -2.06 -12.95 0.36
CA ASP A 121 -1.16 -14.08 0.61
C ASP A 121 -1.73 -15.03 1.67
N TYR A 122 -2.68 -14.54 2.46
CA TYR A 122 -3.35 -15.30 3.52
C TYR A 122 -4.86 -15.09 3.44
N GLU A 123 -5.61 -16.13 3.75
CA GLU A 123 -7.06 -16.08 3.86
C GLU A 123 -7.49 -16.83 5.13
N LEU A 124 -8.45 -16.26 5.85
CA LEU A 124 -9.04 -16.92 7.01
C LEU A 124 -9.92 -18.08 6.51
N GLU A 125 -9.93 -19.22 7.21
CA GLU A 125 -10.65 -20.43 6.77
C GLU A 125 -12.16 -20.22 6.58
N ASP A 126 -12.75 -19.27 7.30
CA ASP A 126 -14.15 -18.88 7.15
C ASP A 126 -14.42 -17.92 5.96
N GLY A 127 -13.36 -17.50 5.25
CA GLY A 127 -13.41 -16.59 4.10
C GLY A 127 -13.78 -15.15 4.45
N SER A 128 -13.86 -14.77 5.71
CA SER A 128 -14.30 -13.43 6.14
C SER A 128 -13.21 -12.36 5.98
N MET A 129 -11.95 -12.75 6.10
CA MET A 129 -10.80 -11.86 6.11
C MET A 129 -9.64 -12.41 5.28
N ARG A 130 -8.85 -11.48 4.76
CA ARG A 130 -7.67 -11.71 3.93
C ARG A 130 -6.52 -10.88 4.45
N ALA A 131 -5.30 -11.30 4.16
CA ALA A 131 -4.12 -10.51 4.46
C ALA A 131 -3.11 -10.52 3.33
N LYS A 132 -2.45 -9.38 3.12
CA LYS A 132 -1.40 -9.16 2.13
C LYS A 132 -0.14 -8.67 2.82
N GLN A 133 0.97 -9.32 2.54
CA GLN A 133 2.30 -8.87 2.97
C GLN A 133 3.00 -8.19 1.79
N LYS A 134 3.42 -6.94 1.95
CA LYS A 134 4.16 -6.18 0.93
C LYS A 134 5.28 -5.39 1.59
N GLY A 135 6.53 -5.70 1.27
CA GLY A 135 7.69 -5.09 1.91
C GLY A 135 7.64 -5.27 3.44
N ASN A 136 7.75 -4.16 4.18
CA ASN A 136 7.70 -4.13 5.64
C ASN A 136 6.26 -4.00 6.20
N TRP A 137 5.25 -4.26 5.37
CA TRP A 137 3.85 -4.12 5.75
C TRP A 137 3.13 -5.46 5.75
N LEU A 138 2.24 -5.63 6.74
CA LEU A 138 1.16 -6.61 6.71
C LEU A 138 -0.16 -5.85 6.76
N MET A 139 -0.98 -6.03 5.74
CA MET A 139 -2.35 -5.50 5.71
C MET A 139 -3.34 -6.63 5.88
N ILE A 140 -4.27 -6.46 6.80
CA ILE A 140 -5.37 -7.38 7.09
C ILE A 140 -6.66 -6.64 6.73
N PHE A 141 -7.55 -7.28 5.98
CA PHE A 141 -8.75 -6.64 5.46
C PHE A 141 -9.91 -7.62 5.28
N SER A 142 -11.12 -7.08 5.29
CA SER A 142 -12.33 -7.86 5.05
C SER A 142 -12.43 -8.28 3.58
N THR A 143 -12.94 -9.49 3.33
CA THR A 143 -13.25 -9.96 1.96
C THR A 143 -14.29 -9.07 1.27
N ARG A 144 -15.14 -8.39 2.04
CA ARG A 144 -16.10 -7.40 1.53
C ARG A 144 -15.41 -6.20 0.89
N LEU A 145 -14.35 -5.67 1.53
CA LEU A 145 -13.55 -4.58 0.94
C LEU A 145 -12.92 -5.04 -0.38
N ASP A 146 -12.36 -6.24 -0.39
CA ASP A 146 -11.66 -6.75 -1.56
C ASP A 146 -12.59 -6.90 -2.78
N ASN A 147 -13.78 -7.45 -2.56
CA ASN A 147 -14.81 -7.55 -3.58
C ASN A 147 -15.30 -6.17 -4.06
N TYR A 148 -15.44 -5.20 -3.15
CA TYR A 148 -15.78 -3.83 -3.53
C TYR A 148 -14.74 -3.21 -4.45
N VAL A 149 -13.45 -3.38 -4.12
CA VAL A 149 -12.33 -2.89 -4.93
C VAL A 149 -12.34 -3.50 -6.33
N VAL A 150 -12.64 -4.81 -6.47
CA VAL A 150 -12.79 -5.46 -7.78
C VAL A 150 -13.84 -4.77 -8.63
N GLU A 151 -15.02 -4.52 -8.07
CA GLU A 151 -16.12 -3.90 -8.82
C GLU A 151 -15.77 -2.47 -9.25
N GLN A 152 -15.15 -1.68 -8.37
CA GLN A 152 -14.69 -0.33 -8.71
C GLN A 152 -13.58 -0.33 -9.78
N GLN A 153 -12.67 -1.31 -9.75
CA GLN A 153 -11.65 -1.47 -10.78
C GLN A 153 -12.26 -1.80 -12.15
N LYS A 154 -13.30 -2.65 -12.20
CA LYS A 154 -14.03 -2.97 -13.44
C LYS A 154 -14.69 -1.71 -14.01
N VAL A 155 -15.43 -0.96 -13.19
CA VAL A 155 -16.07 0.29 -13.60
C VAL A 155 -15.04 1.29 -14.14
N ALA A 156 -13.93 1.48 -13.43
CA ALA A 156 -12.88 2.39 -13.87
C ALA A 156 -12.23 1.94 -15.19
N LYS A 157 -12.07 0.63 -15.41
CA LYS A 157 -11.58 0.08 -16.67
C LYS A 157 -12.56 0.35 -17.82
N GLU A 158 -13.85 0.11 -17.62
CA GLU A 158 -14.87 0.36 -18.63
C GLU A 158 -14.95 1.84 -19.04
N ILE A 159 -14.87 2.75 -18.06
CA ILE A 159 -14.82 4.20 -18.33
C ILE A 159 -13.59 4.54 -19.18
N ARG A 160 -12.41 4.04 -18.79
CA ARG A 160 -11.15 4.28 -19.51
C ARG A 160 -11.19 3.73 -20.94
N ASP A 161 -11.74 2.53 -21.13
CA ASP A 161 -11.85 1.90 -22.45
C ASP A 161 -12.76 2.73 -23.36
N ARG A 162 -13.90 3.22 -22.85
CA ARG A 162 -14.81 4.13 -23.57
C ARG A 162 -14.14 5.47 -23.92
N GLU A 163 -13.44 6.08 -22.99
CA GLU A 163 -12.70 7.34 -23.23
C GLU A 163 -11.63 7.15 -24.32
N THR A 164 -10.92 6.03 -24.29
CA THR A 164 -9.90 5.68 -25.29
C THR A 164 -10.53 5.49 -26.67
N GLU A 165 -11.70 4.85 -26.76
CA GLU A 165 -12.44 4.71 -28.01
C GLU A 165 -12.93 6.05 -28.58
N LEU A 166 -13.44 6.94 -27.72
CA LEU A 166 -13.85 8.29 -28.12
C LEU A 166 -12.66 9.11 -28.63
N GLN A 167 -11.53 9.09 -27.93
CA GLN A 167 -10.30 9.77 -28.38
C GLN A 167 -9.81 9.23 -29.73
N LYS A 168 -9.85 7.91 -29.95
CA LYS A 168 -9.50 7.32 -31.25
C LYS A 168 -10.42 7.80 -32.37
N LYS A 169 -11.74 7.89 -32.11
CA LYS A 169 -12.72 8.42 -33.08
C LYS A 169 -12.48 9.90 -33.39
N GLU A 170 -12.20 10.72 -32.39
CA GLU A 170 -11.89 12.15 -32.59
C GLU A 170 -10.60 12.38 -33.37
N GLN A 171 -9.56 11.56 -33.13
CA GLN A 171 -8.31 11.62 -33.88
C GLN A 171 -8.49 11.21 -35.34
N GLN A 172 -9.31 10.19 -35.62
CA GLN A 172 -9.66 9.79 -36.97
C GLN A 172 -10.47 10.86 -37.71
N GLY A 173 -11.36 11.59 -37.02
CA GLY A 173 -12.13 12.70 -37.60
C GLY A 173 -11.33 13.98 -37.83
N LYS A 174 -10.18 14.14 -37.16
CA LYS A 174 -9.26 15.30 -37.30
C LYS A 174 -8.08 15.03 -38.23
N ALA A 175 -7.89 13.80 -38.71
CA ALA A 175 -6.88 13.51 -39.71
C ALA A 175 -7.27 14.23 -41.02
N PRO A 176 -6.45 15.18 -41.52
CA PRO A 176 -6.74 15.82 -42.79
C PRO A 176 -6.74 14.75 -43.88
N GLU A 177 -7.76 14.77 -44.74
CA GLU A 177 -7.75 14.08 -46.03
C GLU A 177 -6.56 14.59 -46.85
N SER A 178 -5.40 13.96 -46.67
CA SER A 178 -4.24 14.09 -47.55
C SER A 178 -3.60 12.70 -47.58
N VAL A 179 -3.44 12.01 -48.70
CA VAL A 179 -3.19 12.47 -50.08
C VAL A 179 -3.83 11.44 -51.04
N MET A 180 -4.93 11.78 -51.71
CA MET A 180 -5.28 11.16 -53.00
C MET A 180 -5.07 12.23 -54.07
N GLY A 181 -3.90 12.23 -54.69
CA GLY A 181 -3.59 13.14 -55.79
C GLY A 181 -2.11 13.48 -55.87
N PHE A 182 -1.29 12.50 -56.21
CA PHE A 182 -0.10 12.67 -57.05
C PHE A 182 0.14 11.39 -57.85
#